data_AF-U1Q4V3-F1
#
_entry.id   AF-U1Q4V3-F1
#
_cell.length_a   1.000
_cell.length_b   1.000
_cell.length_c   1.000
_cell.angle_alpha   90.00
_cell.angle_beta   90.00
_cell.angle_gamma   90.00
#
_symmetry.space_group_name_H-M   'P 1'
#
loop_
_entity.id
_entity.type
_entity.pdbx_description
1 polymer ?
#
loop_
_entity_poly.entity_id
_entity_poly.type
_entity_poly.pdbx_seq_one_letter_code
_entity_poly.pdbx_strand_id
1 'polypeptide(L)'
;MVLEAAEALDSFATPGEAPGNHGLLVTTGSQGSPTQVALVDGAHHPAFWRAWALSALKAGTVLDEAGALAIAQRAPRLRVTTGEQSNTSVILPAPSDPAEALGEQDAATGDLIVKLLRVLEHGRNPDVELSVALARSGWDRVPTPVAWSTMTWTRMGGCGQPALEESTDSAVACSFVPRADDGFELFCSLASTDDVDGPVRARAVDLARDLGRTTAQMHHHLAASLGASRPP
;
A
#
# COMPACT_ATOMS: atom_id res chain seq x y z
N MET A 1 -8.46 7.10 12.12
CA MET A 1 -9.91 6.93 12.35
C MET A 1 -10.66 8.11 11.77
N VAL A 2 -11.91 7.91 11.37
CA VAL A 2 -12.84 8.94 10.91
C VAL A 2 -14.16 8.81 11.70
N LEU A 3 -14.75 9.95 12.08
CA LEU A 3 -16.03 9.97 12.80
C LEU A 3 -17.19 10.01 11.81
N GLU A 4 -18.20 9.18 12.05
CA GLU A 4 -19.40 9.06 11.23
C GLU A 4 -20.66 8.88 12.08
N ALA A 5 -21.82 8.99 11.44
CA ALA A 5 -23.10 8.64 12.06
C ALA A 5 -23.11 7.16 12.46
N ALA A 6 -23.75 6.83 13.59
CA ALA A 6 -23.74 5.46 14.12
C ALA A 6 -24.33 4.45 13.12
N GLU A 7 -25.42 4.83 12.45
CA GLU A 7 -26.10 4.03 11.43
C GLU A 7 -25.29 3.82 10.15
N ALA A 8 -24.23 4.58 9.92
CA ALA A 8 -23.40 4.47 8.73
C ALA A 8 -22.27 3.44 8.88
N LEU A 9 -21.98 2.95 10.10
CA LEU A 9 -20.81 2.11 10.38
C LEU A 9 -20.72 0.89 9.44
N ASP A 10 -21.81 0.14 9.31
CA ASP A 10 -21.83 -1.10 8.51
C ASP A 10 -21.66 -0.85 7.01
N SER A 11 -21.86 0.39 6.53
CA SER A 11 -21.60 0.74 5.12
C SER A 11 -20.11 0.73 4.75
N PHE A 12 -19.22 0.73 5.75
CA PHE A 12 -17.77 0.65 5.59
C PHE A 12 -17.21 -0.78 5.71
N ALA A 13 -18.07 -1.77 5.97
CA ALA A 13 -17.67 -3.16 6.12
C ALA A 13 -17.15 -3.74 4.79
N THR A 14 -16.06 -4.52 4.87
CA THR A 14 -15.52 -5.25 3.73
C THR A 14 -16.01 -6.70 3.74
N PRO A 15 -16.58 -7.21 2.64
CA PRO A 15 -16.98 -8.62 2.57
C PRO A 15 -15.82 -9.57 2.89
N GLY A 16 -16.08 -10.56 3.75
CA GLY A 16 -15.08 -11.56 4.17
C GLY A 16 -14.13 -11.09 5.29
N GLU A 17 -14.28 -9.86 5.79
CA GLU A 17 -13.54 -9.37 6.94
C GLU A 17 -14.22 -9.73 8.27
N ALA A 18 -13.41 -9.85 9.35
CA ALA A 18 -13.94 -10.05 10.69
C ALA A 18 -14.78 -8.83 11.15
N PRO A 19 -15.92 -9.03 11.82
CA PRO A 19 -16.71 -7.95 12.38
C PRO A 19 -15.89 -7.03 13.30
N GLY A 20 -16.07 -5.72 13.15
CA GLY A 20 -15.38 -4.70 13.96
C GLY A 20 -14.07 -4.17 13.39
N ASN A 21 -13.51 -4.78 12.34
CA ASN A 21 -12.29 -4.27 11.70
C ASN A 21 -12.49 -2.89 11.04
N HIS A 22 -13.66 -2.68 10.42
CA HIS A 22 -13.98 -1.41 9.75
C HIS A 22 -14.28 -0.27 10.73
N GLY A 23 -14.50 -0.56 12.02
CA GLY A 23 -14.74 0.44 13.04
C GLY A 23 -15.55 -0.06 14.23
N LEU A 24 -15.84 0.84 15.15
CA LEU A 24 -16.59 0.55 16.37
C LEU A 24 -17.52 1.71 16.77
N LEU A 25 -18.63 1.39 17.44
CA LEU A 25 -19.52 2.39 18.01
C LEU A 25 -18.99 2.88 19.35
N VAL A 26 -18.97 4.20 19.53
CA VAL A 26 -18.58 4.86 20.77
C VAL A 26 -19.77 5.66 21.31
N THR A 27 -20.07 5.51 22.60
CA THR A 27 -21.04 6.37 23.27
C THR A 27 -20.33 7.61 23.79
N THR A 28 -20.70 8.79 23.29
CA THR A 28 -20.15 10.05 23.80
C THR A 28 -20.95 10.51 25.03
N GLY A 29 -20.27 10.67 26.15
CA GLY A 29 -20.83 11.30 27.34
C GLY A 29 -20.58 12.81 27.28
N SER A 30 -21.57 13.59 26.87
CA SER A 30 -21.60 15.04 27.12
C SER A 30 -22.68 15.35 28.16
N GLN A 31 -22.72 16.58 28.68
CA GLN A 31 -23.75 17.10 29.60
C GLN A 31 -25.12 17.21 28.87
N GLY A 32 -25.67 16.07 28.45
CA GLY A 32 -26.86 15.88 27.62
C GLY A 32 -27.19 14.38 27.48
N SER A 33 -28.14 14.03 26.61
CA SER A 33 -28.46 12.62 26.33
C SER A 33 -27.29 11.92 25.65
N PRO A 34 -26.88 10.72 26.10
CA PRO A 34 -25.81 9.97 25.45
C PRO A 34 -26.16 9.74 23.98
N THR A 35 -25.22 10.09 23.11
CA THR A 35 -25.33 9.90 21.65
C THR A 35 -24.27 8.90 21.22
N GLN A 36 -24.63 7.97 20.34
CA GLN A 36 -23.69 7.06 19.71
C GLN A 36 -23.09 7.68 18.45
N VAL A 37 -21.81 7.44 18.24
CA VAL A 37 -21.09 7.80 17.00
C VAL A 37 -20.29 6.60 16.52
N ALA A 38 -20.08 6.51 15.21
CA ALA A 38 -19.18 5.52 14.62
C ALA A 38 -17.75 6.06 14.57
N LEU A 39 -16.79 5.27 15.04
CA LEU A 39 -15.37 5.50 14.85
C LEU A 39 -14.87 4.49 13.80
N VAL A 40 -14.78 4.95 12.55
CA VAL A 40 -14.42 4.15 11.38
C VAL A 40 -12.90 4.09 11.23
N ASP A 41 -12.35 2.91 10.91
CA ASP A 41 -10.93 2.78 10.56
C ASP A 41 -10.64 3.59 9.29
N GLY A 42 -9.53 4.34 9.29
CA GLY A 42 -9.16 5.19 8.16
C GLY A 42 -9.00 4.42 6.85
N ALA A 43 -8.52 3.17 6.89
CA ALA A 43 -8.34 2.36 5.69
C ALA A 43 -9.66 2.14 4.92
N HIS A 44 -10.79 2.14 5.63
CA HIS A 44 -12.13 1.93 5.07
C HIS A 44 -12.82 3.22 4.63
N HIS A 45 -12.26 4.38 4.95
CA HIS A 45 -12.96 5.65 4.81
C HIS A 45 -12.38 6.54 3.69
N PRO A 46 -13.19 6.95 2.68
CA PRO A 46 -12.72 7.79 1.57
C PRO A 46 -12.04 9.10 2.01
N ALA A 47 -12.59 9.78 3.03
CA ALA A 47 -12.02 11.03 3.52
C ALA A 47 -10.59 10.87 4.07
N PHE A 48 -10.25 9.71 4.65
CA PHE A 48 -8.90 9.43 5.13
C PHE A 48 -7.91 9.40 3.97
N TRP A 49 -8.21 8.66 2.90
CA TRP A 49 -7.33 8.55 1.74
C TRP A 49 -7.19 9.86 0.97
N ARG A 50 -8.26 10.64 0.89
CA ARG A 50 -8.19 12.00 0.34
C ARG A 50 -7.24 12.88 1.17
N ALA A 51 -7.39 12.88 2.50
CA ALA A 51 -6.52 13.66 3.38
C ALA A 51 -5.07 13.17 3.35
N TRP A 52 -4.87 11.85 3.29
CA TRP A 52 -3.57 11.21 3.20
C TRP A 52 -2.82 11.65 1.92
N ALA A 53 -3.48 11.54 0.77
CA ALA A 53 -2.88 11.90 -0.52
C ALA A 53 -2.50 13.38 -0.59
N LEU A 54 -3.40 14.27 -0.14
CA LEU A 54 -3.12 15.71 -0.07
C LEU A 54 -2.00 16.05 0.92
N SER A 55 -1.87 15.26 2.00
CA SER A 55 -0.79 15.43 2.97
C SER A 55 0.56 14.99 2.39
N ALA A 56 0.61 13.89 1.64
CA ALA A 56 1.83 13.44 0.96
C ALA A 56 2.31 14.46 -0.09
N LEU A 57 1.38 15.03 -0.87
CA LEU A 57 1.66 16.13 -1.80
C LEU A 57 2.25 17.34 -1.08
N LYS A 58 1.62 17.77 0.02
CA LYS A 58 2.09 18.91 0.82
C LYS A 58 3.47 18.66 1.44
N ALA A 59 3.76 17.42 1.85
CA ALA A 59 5.03 17.03 2.44
C ALA A 59 6.15 16.80 1.40
N GLY A 60 5.82 16.73 0.11
CA GLY A 60 6.77 16.41 -0.95
C GLY A 60 7.21 14.94 -0.96
N THR A 61 6.45 14.05 -0.31
CA THR A 61 6.72 12.60 -0.27
C THR A 61 6.01 11.88 -1.42
N VAL A 62 6.27 12.36 -2.63
CA VAL A 62 5.67 11.90 -3.88
C VAL A 62 6.74 11.67 -4.95
N LEU A 63 6.53 10.68 -5.81
CA LEU A 63 7.28 10.48 -7.06
C LEU A 63 6.41 10.75 -8.29
N ASP A 64 5.09 10.57 -8.16
CA ASP A 64 4.11 10.89 -9.18
C ASP A 64 2.97 11.72 -8.56
N GLU A 65 3.00 13.03 -8.82
CA GLU A 65 1.98 13.96 -8.33
C GLU A 65 0.60 13.65 -8.93
N ALA A 66 0.53 13.21 -10.19
CA ALA A 66 -0.74 12.86 -10.83
C ALA A 66 -1.35 11.64 -10.16
N GLY A 67 -0.53 10.61 -9.88
CA GLY A 67 -0.97 9.45 -9.13
C GLY A 67 -1.47 9.79 -7.71
N ALA A 68 -0.80 10.68 -6.99
CA ALA A 68 -1.25 11.12 -5.67
C ALA A 68 -2.59 11.88 -5.74
N LEU A 69 -2.75 12.77 -6.73
CA LEU A 69 -4.02 13.47 -6.98
C LEU A 69 -5.14 12.50 -7.39
N ALA A 70 -4.83 11.47 -8.18
CA ALA A 70 -5.77 10.43 -8.55
C ALA A 70 -6.30 9.71 -7.30
N ILE A 71 -5.44 9.37 -6.33
CA ILE A 71 -5.87 8.79 -5.03
C ILE A 71 -6.88 9.71 -4.34
N ALA A 72 -6.60 11.01 -4.30
CA ALA A 72 -7.49 11.97 -3.67
C ALA A 72 -8.86 12.08 -4.36
N GLN A 73 -8.88 12.04 -5.70
CA GLN A 73 -10.09 12.12 -6.51
C GLN A 73 -10.94 10.84 -6.42
N ARG A 74 -10.28 9.66 -6.49
CA ARG A 74 -10.96 8.36 -6.55
C ARG A 74 -11.16 7.65 -5.22
N ALA A 75 -10.80 8.27 -4.10
CA ALA A 75 -11.00 7.70 -2.77
C ALA A 75 -12.40 7.09 -2.51
N PRO A 76 -13.52 7.63 -3.04
CA PRO A 76 -14.83 7.00 -2.90
C PRO A 76 -14.96 5.60 -3.55
N ARG A 77 -14.05 5.23 -4.45
CA ARG A 77 -14.03 3.94 -5.15
C ARG A 77 -13.02 2.95 -4.54
N LEU A 78 -12.50 3.22 -3.35
CA LEU A 78 -11.56 2.34 -2.65
C LEU A 78 -12.11 0.94 -2.45
N ARG A 79 -11.22 -0.04 -2.39
CA ARG A 79 -11.53 -1.43 -2.02
C ARG A 79 -10.46 -1.95 -1.08
N VAL A 80 -10.83 -2.23 0.17
CA VAL A 80 -9.93 -2.86 1.12
C VAL A 80 -9.80 -4.34 0.78
N THR A 81 -8.57 -4.85 0.76
CA THR A 81 -8.31 -6.29 0.59
C THR A 81 -8.12 -6.96 1.93
N THR A 82 -8.68 -8.15 2.09
CA THR A 82 -8.52 -8.98 3.30
C THR A 82 -7.39 -10.00 3.10
N GLY A 83 -6.72 -10.41 4.18
CA GLY A 83 -5.78 -11.55 4.17
C GLY A 83 -4.31 -11.23 4.49
N GLU A 84 -3.88 -9.98 4.43
CA GLU A 84 -2.52 -9.58 4.85
C GLU A 84 -2.48 -9.18 6.33
N GLN A 85 -1.46 -9.64 7.06
CA GLN A 85 -1.35 -9.38 8.51
C GLN A 85 -0.48 -8.16 8.87
N SER A 86 0.50 -7.79 8.03
CA SER A 86 1.44 -6.70 8.35
C SER A 86 0.92 -5.31 8.00
N ASN A 87 -0.08 -5.24 7.11
CA ASN A 87 -0.63 -4.01 6.56
C ASN A 87 -2.11 -4.19 6.19
N THR A 88 -2.82 -3.08 6.00
CA THR A 88 -4.11 -3.07 5.30
C THR A 88 -3.88 -2.52 3.90
N SER A 89 -4.09 -3.36 2.89
CA SER A 89 -3.99 -2.99 1.50
C SER A 89 -5.31 -2.45 0.96
N VAL A 90 -5.25 -1.33 0.25
CA VAL A 90 -6.41 -0.62 -0.32
C VAL A 90 -6.17 -0.39 -1.79
N ILE A 91 -7.00 -1.04 -2.62
CA ILE A 91 -6.98 -0.87 -4.08
C ILE A 91 -7.85 0.33 -4.44
N LEU A 92 -7.35 1.19 -5.34
CA LEU A 92 -8.07 2.31 -5.91
C LEU A 92 -8.13 2.14 -7.44
N PRO A 93 -9.16 1.45 -7.95
CA PRO A 93 -9.26 1.12 -9.37
C PRO A 93 -9.45 2.36 -10.22
N ALA A 94 -8.81 2.39 -11.39
CA ALA A 94 -9.09 3.35 -12.44
C ALA A 94 -10.55 3.23 -12.91
N PRO A 95 -11.15 4.34 -13.41
CA PRO A 95 -12.50 4.26 -13.98
C PRO A 95 -12.52 3.33 -15.19
N SER A 96 -13.59 2.56 -15.35
CA SER A 96 -13.73 1.65 -16.51
C SER A 96 -14.24 2.40 -17.75
N ASP A 97 -14.92 3.52 -17.55
CA ASP A 97 -15.35 4.48 -18.56
C ASP A 97 -14.88 5.89 -18.16
N PRO A 98 -14.32 6.70 -19.07
CA PRO A 98 -13.98 8.10 -18.80
C PRO A 98 -15.10 8.94 -18.15
N ALA A 99 -16.37 8.61 -18.39
CA ALA A 99 -17.51 9.29 -17.76
C ALA A 99 -17.64 9.04 -16.25
N GLU A 100 -17.00 7.98 -15.72
CA GLU A 100 -16.96 7.67 -14.29
C GLU A 100 -15.84 8.40 -13.54
N ALA A 101 -14.94 9.08 -14.28
CA ALA A 101 -13.81 9.76 -13.68
C ALA A 101 -14.28 10.92 -12.79
N LEU A 102 -13.70 10.98 -11.59
CA LEU A 102 -14.01 12.01 -10.59
C LEU A 102 -13.07 13.23 -10.70
N GLY A 103 -12.17 13.23 -11.69
CA GLY A 103 -11.25 14.31 -12.03
C GLY A 103 -10.29 13.93 -13.15
N GLU A 104 -9.47 14.90 -13.58
CA GLU A 104 -8.52 14.71 -14.69
C GLU A 104 -7.45 13.66 -14.37
N GLN A 105 -6.84 13.75 -13.19
CA GLN A 105 -5.79 12.82 -12.78
C GLN A 105 -6.35 11.42 -12.53
N ASP A 106 -7.60 11.33 -12.09
CA ASP A 106 -8.33 10.08 -11.98
C ASP A 106 -8.54 9.41 -13.35
N ALA A 107 -8.90 10.17 -14.38
CA ALA A 107 -9.05 9.65 -15.74
C ALA A 107 -7.71 9.21 -16.37
N ALA A 108 -6.60 9.87 -16.01
CA ALA A 108 -5.29 9.67 -16.63
C ALA A 108 -4.42 8.60 -15.95
N THR A 109 -4.76 8.18 -14.72
CA THR A 109 -3.93 7.27 -13.92
C THR A 109 -4.51 5.85 -13.92
N GLY A 110 -3.67 4.83 -14.12
CA GLY A 110 -4.05 3.43 -13.98
C GLY A 110 -4.45 3.02 -12.56
N ASP A 111 -4.68 1.73 -12.33
CA ASP A 111 -5.03 1.23 -11.00
C ASP A 111 -3.92 1.53 -9.98
N LEU A 112 -4.31 1.83 -8.75
CA LEU A 112 -3.38 2.10 -7.65
C LEU A 112 -3.67 1.17 -6.48
N ILE A 113 -2.64 0.94 -5.66
CA ILE A 113 -2.76 0.24 -4.38
C ILE A 113 -1.99 1.02 -3.32
N VAL A 114 -2.57 1.14 -2.13
CA VAL A 114 -1.93 1.74 -0.96
C VAL A 114 -1.84 0.71 0.15
N LYS A 115 -0.65 0.51 0.69
CA LYS A 115 -0.40 -0.33 1.86
C LYS A 115 -0.33 0.55 3.11
N LEU A 116 -1.32 0.45 3.99
CA LEU A 116 -1.30 1.08 5.31
C LEU A 116 -0.61 0.16 6.32
N LEU A 117 0.55 0.54 6.82
CA LEU A 117 1.36 -0.28 7.71
C LEU A 117 0.70 -0.34 9.10
N ARG A 118 0.50 -1.56 9.63
CA ARG A 118 -0.14 -1.77 10.95
C ARG A 118 0.87 -1.94 12.08
N VAL A 119 2.06 -2.44 11.75
CA VAL A 119 3.21 -2.49 12.65
C VAL A 119 4.20 -1.43 12.19
N LEU A 120 4.45 -0.46 13.06
CA LEU A 120 5.35 0.66 12.79
C LEU A 120 6.62 0.49 13.60
N GLU A 121 7.75 0.69 12.94
CA GLU A 121 9.07 0.73 13.56
C GLU A 121 9.76 2.02 13.20
N HIS A 122 10.64 2.48 14.09
CA HIS A 122 11.46 3.66 13.83
C HIS A 122 12.37 3.44 12.62
N GLY A 123 12.60 4.51 11.86
CA GLY A 123 13.36 4.49 10.62
C GLY A 123 12.49 4.33 9.37
N ARG A 124 13.17 4.14 8.25
CA ARG A 124 12.53 3.98 6.94
C ARG A 124 11.99 2.56 6.80
N ASN A 125 10.83 2.43 6.19
CA ASN A 125 10.30 1.11 5.85
C ASN A 125 10.97 0.61 4.55
N PRO A 126 11.44 -0.65 4.48
CA PRO A 126 12.07 -1.18 3.28
C PRO A 126 11.14 -1.21 2.04
N ASP A 127 9.83 -1.38 2.22
CA ASP A 127 8.86 -1.29 1.11
C ASP A 127 8.80 0.12 0.52
N VAL A 128 9.16 1.16 1.29
CA VAL A 128 9.31 2.54 0.80
C VAL A 128 10.72 2.77 0.26
N GLU A 129 11.75 2.46 1.06
CA GLU A 129 13.13 2.79 0.72
C GLU A 129 13.62 2.10 -0.54
N LEU A 130 13.40 0.80 -0.64
CA LEU A 130 13.89 0.00 -1.77
C LEU A 130 13.09 0.32 -3.05
N SER A 131 11.77 0.43 -2.96
CA SER A 131 10.93 0.73 -4.12
C SER A 131 11.21 2.11 -4.69
N VAL A 132 11.35 3.14 -3.84
CA VAL A 132 11.67 4.51 -4.26
C VAL A 132 13.07 4.57 -4.87
N ALA A 133 14.05 3.88 -4.30
CA ALA A 133 15.41 3.83 -4.85
C ALA A 133 15.43 3.18 -6.25
N LEU A 134 14.77 2.03 -6.39
CA LEU A 134 14.64 1.31 -7.66
C LEU A 134 13.96 2.17 -8.73
N ALA A 135 12.82 2.78 -8.41
CA ALA A 135 12.11 3.64 -9.34
C ALA A 135 12.93 4.86 -9.76
N ARG A 136 13.63 5.52 -8.82
CA ARG A 136 14.54 6.64 -9.13
C ARG A 136 15.72 6.24 -10.00
N SER A 137 16.15 4.98 -9.94
CA SER A 137 17.19 4.44 -10.81
C SER A 137 16.71 4.12 -12.23
N GLY A 138 15.41 4.31 -12.51
CA GLY A 138 14.77 4.00 -13.79
C GLY A 138 14.46 2.52 -13.99
N TRP A 139 14.51 1.71 -12.94
CA TRP A 139 14.16 0.28 -13.02
C TRP A 139 12.66 0.09 -12.82
N ASP A 140 11.98 -0.43 -13.84
CA ASP A 140 10.52 -0.46 -13.97
C ASP A 140 9.90 -1.84 -13.70
N ARG A 141 10.69 -2.78 -13.18
CA ARG A 141 10.26 -4.17 -12.88
C ARG A 141 9.61 -4.31 -11.49
N VAL A 142 9.47 -3.22 -10.75
CA VAL A 142 8.67 -3.14 -9.52
C VAL A 142 7.48 -2.23 -9.75
N PRO A 143 6.33 -2.49 -9.09
CA PRO A 143 5.23 -1.54 -9.06
C PRO A 143 5.74 -0.14 -8.70
N THR A 144 5.49 0.83 -9.57
CA THR A 144 6.08 2.16 -9.44
C THR A 144 5.47 2.85 -8.21
N PRO A 145 6.29 3.23 -7.21
CA PRO A 145 5.81 4.01 -6.08
C PRO A 145 5.35 5.39 -6.54
N VAL A 146 4.20 5.81 -6.01
CA VAL A 146 3.51 7.06 -6.34
C VAL A 146 3.71 8.07 -5.21
N ALA A 147 3.46 7.65 -3.97
CA ALA A 147 3.52 8.49 -2.78
C ALA A 147 3.72 7.64 -1.53
N TRP A 148 4.24 8.24 -0.46
CA TRP A 148 4.30 7.61 0.87
C TRP A 148 4.02 8.65 1.95
N SER A 149 3.72 8.19 3.16
CA SER A 149 3.59 9.06 4.33
C SER A 149 4.58 8.68 5.40
N THR A 150 5.10 9.71 6.05
CA THR A 150 6.01 9.58 7.19
C THR A 150 5.36 10.25 8.40
N MET A 151 5.48 9.65 9.57
CA MET A 151 5.01 10.18 10.85
C MET A 151 6.19 10.38 11.79
N THR A 152 6.15 11.46 12.57
CA THR A 152 7.08 11.69 13.68
C THR A 152 6.38 11.41 15.00
N TRP A 153 7.06 10.77 15.93
CA TRP A 153 6.53 10.43 17.24
C TRP A 153 7.62 10.42 18.30
N THR A 154 7.24 10.58 19.56
CA THR A 154 8.18 10.57 20.68
C THR A 154 8.27 9.16 21.25
N ARG A 155 9.44 8.54 21.11
CA ARG A 155 9.74 7.27 21.77
C ARG A 155 10.16 7.55 23.20
N MET A 156 9.37 7.03 24.14
CA MET A 156 9.72 7.08 25.55
C MET A 156 10.87 6.11 25.82
N GLY A 157 11.99 6.61 26.34
CA GLY A 157 13.10 5.77 26.79
C GLY A 157 12.71 4.91 28.00
N GLY A 158 13.33 3.73 28.13
CA GLY A 158 13.28 2.95 29.38
C GLY A 158 14.05 3.62 30.52
N CYS A 159 14.09 3.02 31.72
CA CYS A 159 14.72 3.55 32.94
C CYS A 159 15.96 4.44 32.71
N GLY A 160 15.76 5.76 32.74
CA GLY A 160 16.84 6.76 32.65
C GLY A 160 17.29 7.15 31.23
N GLN A 161 16.72 6.57 30.18
CA GLN A 161 16.96 7.02 28.81
C GLN A 161 16.06 8.21 28.45
N PRO A 162 16.59 9.21 27.74
CA PRO A 162 15.79 10.35 27.31
C PRO A 162 14.72 9.91 26.31
N ALA A 163 13.63 10.67 26.25
CA ALA A 163 12.70 10.56 25.14
C ALA A 163 13.41 10.99 23.84
N LEU A 164 13.18 10.25 22.77
CA LEU A 164 13.79 10.51 21.46
C LEU A 164 12.68 10.77 20.44
N GLU A 165 12.84 11.81 19.63
CA GLU A 165 12.00 11.99 18.45
C GLU A 165 12.43 11.00 17.38
N GLU A 166 11.49 10.14 16.99
CA GLU A 166 11.67 9.12 15.97
C GLU A 166 10.75 9.43 14.79
N SER A 167 11.11 8.88 13.63
CA SER A 167 10.31 8.95 12.42
C SER A 167 10.04 7.54 11.91
N THR A 168 8.86 7.32 11.33
CA THR A 168 8.47 6.04 10.73
C THR A 168 7.67 6.29 9.46
N ASP A 169 7.88 5.47 8.44
CA ASP A 169 6.97 5.43 7.29
C ASP A 169 5.69 4.68 7.67
N SER A 170 4.53 5.24 7.33
CA SER A 170 3.22 4.72 7.76
C SER A 170 2.36 4.18 6.63
N ALA A 171 2.60 4.59 5.38
CA ALA A 171 1.95 4.01 4.22
C ALA A 171 2.75 4.25 2.94
N VAL A 172 2.56 3.39 1.95
CA VAL A 172 3.13 3.52 0.60
C VAL A 172 2.07 3.22 -0.45
N ALA A 173 1.98 4.07 -1.47
CA ALA A 173 1.15 3.90 -2.64
C ALA A 173 2.00 3.55 -3.86
N CYS A 174 1.54 2.58 -4.65
CA CYS A 174 2.17 2.18 -5.90
C CYS A 174 1.12 1.99 -7.00
N SER A 175 1.57 1.90 -8.25
CA SER A 175 0.77 1.33 -9.34
C SER A 175 0.30 -0.08 -8.96
N PHE A 176 -0.95 -0.42 -9.23
CA PHE A 176 -1.45 -1.79 -9.09
C PHE A 176 -1.30 -2.53 -10.42
N VAL A 177 -0.81 -3.77 -10.38
CA VAL A 177 -0.66 -4.63 -11.57
C VAL A 177 -1.84 -5.60 -11.61
N PRO A 178 -2.90 -5.32 -12.39
CA PRO A 178 -4.06 -6.20 -12.43
C PRO A 178 -3.68 -7.53 -13.10
N ARG A 179 -4.19 -8.64 -12.54
CA ARG A 179 -3.99 -10.00 -13.06
C ARG A 179 -2.53 -10.46 -13.06
N ALA A 180 -1.74 -10.04 -12.07
CA ALA A 180 -0.46 -10.68 -11.80
C ALA A 180 -0.71 -12.14 -11.39
N ASP A 181 0.01 -13.06 -12.02
CA ASP A 181 0.07 -14.45 -11.56
C ASP A 181 1.06 -14.54 -10.39
N ASP A 182 0.65 -15.19 -9.30
CA ASP A 182 1.58 -15.50 -8.22
C ASP A 182 2.65 -16.47 -8.73
N GLY A 183 3.92 -16.11 -8.54
CA GLY A 183 5.04 -16.90 -9.06
C GLY A 183 5.10 -18.30 -8.46
N PHE A 184 4.79 -18.45 -7.17
CA PHE A 184 4.80 -19.75 -6.51
C PHE A 184 3.68 -20.63 -7.06
N GLU A 185 2.44 -20.13 -7.12
CA GLU A 185 1.31 -20.87 -7.69
C GLU A 185 1.55 -21.26 -9.16
N LEU A 186 2.10 -20.34 -9.97
CA LEU A 186 2.47 -20.59 -11.35
C LEU A 186 3.49 -21.73 -11.47
N PHE A 187 4.57 -21.68 -10.69
CA PHE A 187 5.59 -22.74 -10.72
C PHE A 187 5.07 -24.07 -10.17
N CYS A 188 4.19 -24.07 -9.17
CA CYS A 188 3.49 -25.27 -8.71
C CYS A 188 2.59 -25.87 -9.80
N SER A 189 1.86 -25.03 -10.55
CA SER A 189 1.03 -25.48 -11.67
C SER A 189 1.86 -26.06 -12.83
N LEU A 190 2.98 -25.42 -13.17
CA LEU A 190 3.89 -25.94 -14.21
C LEU A 190 4.54 -27.26 -13.77
N ALA A 191 4.93 -27.38 -12.51
CA ALA A 191 5.52 -28.61 -11.97
C ALA A 191 4.53 -29.77 -11.93
N SER A 192 3.24 -29.52 -11.64
CA SER A 192 2.22 -30.57 -11.57
C SER A 192 1.85 -31.17 -12.94
N THR A 193 2.18 -30.47 -14.02
CA THR A 193 1.91 -30.86 -15.42
C THR A 193 3.19 -31.04 -16.23
N ASP A 194 4.33 -31.23 -15.55
CA ASP A 194 5.65 -31.36 -16.17
C ASP A 194 5.68 -32.47 -17.23
N ASP A 195 6.16 -32.12 -18.42
CA ASP A 195 6.23 -32.99 -19.59
C ASP A 195 7.66 -33.44 -19.93
N VAL A 196 8.58 -33.31 -18.96
CA VAL A 196 9.98 -33.75 -18.92
C VAL A 196 10.91 -33.14 -19.97
N ASP A 197 10.54 -33.20 -21.25
CA ASP A 197 11.28 -32.64 -22.38
C ASP A 197 10.35 -31.83 -23.31
N GLY A 198 9.12 -31.57 -22.87
CA GLY A 198 8.10 -30.89 -23.65
C GLY A 198 7.99 -29.38 -23.40
N PRO A 199 6.99 -28.74 -24.01
CA PRO A 199 6.80 -27.29 -23.94
C PRO A 199 6.54 -26.75 -22.52
N VAL A 200 5.94 -27.52 -21.60
CA VAL A 200 5.66 -27.07 -20.23
C VAL A 200 6.96 -26.88 -19.47
N ARG A 201 7.87 -27.86 -19.52
CA ARG A 201 9.19 -27.71 -18.89
C ARG A 201 9.99 -26.59 -19.53
N ALA A 202 9.99 -26.49 -20.86
CA ALA A 202 10.70 -25.42 -21.56
C ALA A 202 10.24 -24.04 -21.05
N ARG A 203 8.92 -23.82 -20.94
CA ARG A 203 8.35 -22.59 -20.39
C ARG A 203 8.79 -22.33 -18.95
N ALA A 204 8.73 -23.34 -18.07
CA ALA A 204 9.15 -23.20 -16.68
C ALA A 204 10.63 -22.79 -16.57
N VAL A 205 11.50 -23.42 -17.36
CA VAL A 205 12.93 -23.12 -17.36
C VAL A 205 13.20 -21.71 -17.88
N ASP A 206 12.50 -21.26 -18.92
CA ASP A 206 12.66 -19.90 -19.45
C ASP A 206 12.17 -18.84 -18.47
N LEU A 207 11.04 -19.05 -17.80
CA LEU A 207 10.56 -18.17 -16.74
C LEU A 207 11.54 -18.11 -15.56
N ALA A 208 12.12 -19.25 -15.16
CA ALA A 208 13.11 -19.27 -14.08
C ALA A 208 14.39 -18.50 -14.44
N ARG A 209 14.85 -18.63 -15.69
CA ARG A 209 15.99 -17.83 -16.20
C ARG A 209 15.65 -16.34 -16.23
N ASP A 210 14.44 -15.99 -16.66
CA ASP A 210 14.01 -14.60 -16.72
C ASP A 210 13.89 -13.97 -15.33
N LEU A 211 13.34 -14.70 -14.37
CA LEU A 211 13.32 -14.31 -12.96
C LEU A 211 14.74 -14.11 -12.42
N GLY A 212 15.66 -15.03 -12.71
CA GLY A 212 17.07 -14.90 -12.31
C GLY A 212 17.74 -13.64 -12.89
N ARG A 213 17.52 -13.34 -14.18
CA ARG A 213 18.03 -12.11 -14.81
C ARG A 213 17.42 -10.86 -14.18
N THR A 214 16.11 -10.86 -13.95
CA THR A 214 15.39 -9.73 -13.36
C THR A 214 15.87 -9.45 -11.93
N THR A 215 16.05 -10.50 -11.12
CA THR A 215 16.62 -10.37 -9.76
C THR A 215 18.06 -9.85 -9.78
N ALA A 216 18.88 -10.29 -10.74
CA ALA A 216 20.24 -9.77 -10.88
C ALA A 216 20.26 -8.28 -11.27
N GLN A 217 19.35 -7.85 -12.14
CA GLN A 217 19.15 -6.43 -12.46
C GLN A 217 18.73 -5.64 -11.22
N MET A 218 17.75 -6.13 -10.45
CA MET A 218 17.33 -5.52 -9.18
C MET A 218 18.51 -5.25 -8.26
N HIS A 219 19.34 -6.27 -8.02
CA HIS A 219 20.51 -6.14 -7.16
C HIS A 219 21.51 -5.11 -7.68
N HIS A 220 21.71 -5.04 -9.00
CA HIS A 220 22.57 -4.03 -9.61
C HIS A 220 22.05 -2.60 -9.33
N HIS A 221 20.75 -2.37 -9.55
CA HIS A 221 20.12 -1.08 -9.31
C HIS A 221 20.14 -0.68 -7.82
N LEU A 222 19.88 -1.63 -6.92
CA LEU A 222 19.98 -1.40 -5.47
C LEU A 222 21.40 -1.06 -5.04
N ALA A 223 22.40 -1.84 -5.48
CA ALA A 223 23.81 -1.57 -5.15
C ALA A 223 24.27 -0.20 -5.69
N ALA A 224 23.81 0.20 -6.88
CA ALA A 224 24.10 1.50 -7.45
C ALA A 224 23.44 2.66 -6.67
N SER A 225 22.22 2.44 -6.15
CA SER A 225 21.41 3.49 -5.51
C SER A 225 21.68 3.64 -4.01
N LEU A 226 21.95 2.53 -3.31
CA LEU A 226 22.07 2.47 -1.85
C LEU A 226 23.49 2.11 -1.38
N GLY A 227 24.39 1.80 -2.32
CA GLY A 227 25.73 1.31 -2.03
C GLY A 227 25.77 -0.19 -1.74
N ALA A 228 26.98 -0.69 -1.49
CA ALA A 228 27.22 -2.08 -1.13
C ALA A 228 28.10 -2.15 0.12
N SER A 229 27.78 -3.04 1.04
CA SER A 229 28.64 -3.39 2.18
C SER A 229 29.05 -4.86 2.07
N ARG A 230 30.23 -5.18 2.63
CA ARG A 230 30.54 -6.59 2.90
C ARG A 230 29.76 -7.01 4.15
N PRO A 231 29.17 -8.21 4.17
CA PRO A 231 28.66 -8.77 5.41
C PRO A 231 29.79 -8.77 6.45
N PRO A 232 29.50 -8.44 7.72
CA PRO A 232 30.46 -8.55 8.80
C PRO A 232 30.98 -9.98 8.98
#